data_AF-A0A1V5GCG2-F1
#
_entry.id   AF-A0A1V5GCG2-F1
#
_cell.length_a   1.000
_cell.length_b   1.000
_cell.length_c   1.000
_cell.angle_alpha   90.00
_cell.angle_beta   90.00
_cell.angle_gamma   90.00
#
_symmetry.space_group_name_H-M   'P 1'
#
loop_
_entity.id
_entity.type
_entity.pdbx_description
1 polymer ?
#
loop_
_entity_poly.entity_id
_entity_poly.type
_entity_poly.pdbx_seq_one_letter_code
_entity_poly.pdbx_strand_id
1 'polypeptide(L)'
;MNKIIQIIAASAAAVCGFLFGEFDGLMYALIAFMVLDYISGVLVAIAQKELSSKVGFKGIAKKVIILVLVAVGHLLDAHVLHDGAVCRMAVSGFYAANEAISILENASELGIPLPKKLVAVLKQLKEDSEKEDKDE
;
A
#
# COMPACT_ATOMS: atom_id res chain seq x y z
N MET A 1 -27.98 14.01 -12.55
CA MET A 1 -26.77 14.05 -11.68
C MET A 1 -26.71 15.43 -11.04
N ASN A 2 -26.60 15.52 -9.71
CA ASN A 2 -26.75 16.77 -8.98
C ASN A 2 -25.49 17.65 -9.17
N LYS A 3 -25.63 18.95 -9.53
CA LYS A 3 -24.48 19.85 -9.82
C LYS A 3 -23.47 19.92 -8.66
N ILE A 4 -23.96 19.82 -7.43
CA ILE A 4 -23.13 19.79 -6.21
C ILE A 4 -22.21 18.54 -6.20
N ILE A 5 -22.74 17.38 -6.59
CA ILE A 5 -21.95 16.13 -6.64
C ILE A 5 -20.83 16.25 -7.70
N GLN A 6 -21.12 16.88 -8.83
CA GLN A 6 -20.11 17.11 -9.88
C GLN A 6 -18.98 18.02 -9.40
N ILE A 7 -19.30 19.10 -8.69
CA ILE A 7 -18.29 20.02 -8.15
C ILE A 7 -17.41 19.31 -7.12
N ILE A 8 -18.01 18.54 -6.20
CA ILE A 8 -17.23 17.78 -5.20
C ILE A 8 -16.32 16.75 -5.87
N ALA A 9 -16.84 16.00 -6.83
CA ALA A 9 -16.05 15.00 -7.57
C ALA A 9 -14.91 15.65 -8.35
N ALA A 10 -15.16 16.77 -9.03
CA ALA A 10 -14.15 17.50 -9.79
C ALA A 10 -13.05 18.06 -8.88
N SER A 11 -13.41 18.67 -7.75
CA SER A 11 -12.45 19.19 -6.78
C SER A 11 -11.59 18.07 -6.16
N ALA A 12 -12.21 16.94 -5.81
CA ALA A 12 -11.48 15.78 -5.30
C ALA A 12 -10.53 15.21 -6.36
N ALA A 13 -10.99 15.06 -7.61
CA ALA A 13 -10.15 14.62 -8.71
C ALA A 13 -8.98 15.56 -8.98
N ALA A 14 -9.19 16.89 -8.88
CA ALA A 14 -8.14 17.88 -9.05
C ALA A 14 -7.07 17.78 -7.94
N VAL A 15 -7.50 17.64 -6.68
CA VAL A 15 -6.56 17.44 -5.56
C VAL A 15 -5.79 16.14 -5.71
N CYS A 16 -6.46 15.04 -6.07
CA CYS A 16 -5.79 13.76 -6.33
C CYS A 16 -4.81 13.88 -7.50
N GLY A 17 -5.18 14.51 -8.61
CA GLY A 17 -4.29 14.72 -9.74
C GLY A 17 -3.07 15.57 -9.37
N PHE A 18 -3.24 16.60 -8.53
CA PHE A 18 -2.13 17.40 -8.03
C PHE A 18 -1.17 16.61 -7.12
N LEU A 19 -1.69 15.74 -6.25
CA LEU A 19 -0.89 15.01 -5.28
C LEU A 19 -0.18 13.79 -5.87
N PHE A 20 -0.83 13.07 -6.78
CA PHE A 20 -0.31 11.79 -7.29
C PHE A 20 0.24 11.89 -8.71
N GLY A 21 -0.08 12.96 -9.43
CA GLY A 21 0.23 13.10 -10.85
C GLY A 21 -0.57 12.12 -11.71
N GLU A 22 0.06 11.63 -12.78
CA GLU A 22 -0.56 10.64 -13.67
C GLU A 22 -0.66 9.27 -12.99
N PHE A 23 -1.84 8.63 -13.14
CA PHE A 23 -2.07 7.25 -12.69
C PHE A 23 -1.52 6.29 -13.75
N ASP A 24 -0.25 5.94 -13.60
CA ASP A 24 0.42 4.94 -14.43
C ASP A 24 0.14 3.50 -13.95
N GLY A 25 0.67 2.51 -14.67
CA GLY A 25 0.49 1.10 -14.31
C GLY A 25 0.99 0.75 -12.91
N LEU A 26 2.02 1.43 -12.40
CA LEU A 26 2.54 1.19 -11.06
C LEU A 26 1.61 1.74 -9.99
N MET A 27 0.98 2.90 -10.21
CA MET A 27 -0.06 3.41 -9.34
C MET A 27 -1.28 2.51 -9.27
N TYR A 28 -1.75 2.02 -10.42
CA TYR A 28 -2.84 1.05 -10.45
C TYR A 28 -2.47 -0.24 -9.72
N ALA A 29 -1.25 -0.75 -9.89
CA ALA A 29 -0.78 -1.94 -9.19
C ALA A 29 -0.72 -1.73 -7.66
N LEU A 30 -0.17 -0.61 -7.19
CA LEU A 30 -0.12 -0.32 -5.76
C LEU A 30 -1.52 -0.28 -5.14
N ILE A 31 -2.45 0.45 -5.74
CA ILE A 31 -3.82 0.56 -5.23
C ILE A 31 -4.50 -0.80 -5.23
N ALA A 32 -4.33 -1.58 -6.30
CA ALA A 32 -4.86 -2.94 -6.37
C ALA A 32 -4.29 -3.84 -5.26
N PHE A 33 -2.99 -3.77 -5.02
CA PHE A 33 -2.34 -4.55 -3.95
C PHE A 33 -2.81 -4.13 -2.57
N MET A 34 -2.96 -2.84 -2.30
CA MET A 34 -3.53 -2.38 -1.02
C MET A 34 -4.96 -2.88 -0.80
N VAL A 35 -5.80 -2.90 -1.84
CA VAL A 35 -7.17 -3.41 -1.75
C VAL A 35 -7.17 -4.92 -1.53
N LEU A 36 -6.39 -5.66 -2.30
CA LEU A 36 -6.27 -7.11 -2.19
C LEU A 36 -5.71 -7.53 -0.84
N ASP A 37 -4.70 -6.83 -0.34
CA ASP A 37 -4.14 -7.03 0.98
C ASP A 37 -5.22 -6.86 2.06
N TYR A 38 -5.95 -5.74 2.05
CA TYR A 38 -7.01 -5.50 3.02
C TYR A 38 -8.09 -6.59 2.98
N ILE A 39 -8.52 -7.00 1.79
CA ILE A 39 -9.48 -8.09 1.63
C ILE A 39 -8.91 -9.40 2.20
N SER A 40 -7.66 -9.74 1.88
CA SER A 40 -7.01 -10.96 2.37
C SER A 40 -6.85 -10.97 3.89
N GLY A 41 -6.45 -9.85 4.50
CA GLY A 41 -6.34 -9.73 5.95
C GLY A 41 -7.70 -9.82 6.66
N VAL A 42 -8.77 -9.29 6.06
CA VAL A 42 -10.13 -9.50 6.56
C VAL A 42 -10.54 -10.97 6.49
N LEU A 43 -10.23 -11.66 5.39
CA LEU A 43 -10.53 -13.10 5.25
C LEU A 43 -9.80 -13.94 6.30
N VAL A 44 -8.52 -13.65 6.55
CA VAL A 44 -7.72 -14.28 7.61
C VAL A 44 -8.37 -14.06 8.98
N ALA A 45 -8.71 -12.82 9.33
CA ALA A 45 -9.34 -12.50 10.61
C ALA A 45 -10.70 -13.19 10.79
N ILE A 46 -11.48 -13.35 9.71
CA ILE A 46 -12.73 -14.12 9.73
C ILE A 46 -12.44 -15.60 9.97
N ALA A 47 -11.48 -16.19 9.25
CA ALA A 47 -11.13 -17.61 9.38
C ALA A 47 -10.65 -17.95 10.80
N GLN A 48 -9.88 -17.05 11.42
CA GLN A 48 -9.37 -17.19 12.78
C GLN A 48 -10.39 -16.77 13.86
N LYS A 49 -11.55 -16.21 13.48
CA LYS A 49 -12.55 -15.63 14.39
C LYS A 49 -12.02 -14.48 15.27
N GLU A 50 -11.02 -13.76 14.78
CA GLU A 50 -10.36 -12.64 15.46
C GLU A 50 -10.68 -11.29 14.79
N LEU A 51 -11.90 -11.13 14.27
CA LEU A 51 -12.31 -9.91 13.61
C LEU A 51 -12.30 -8.72 14.61
N SER A 52 -11.41 -7.77 14.39
CA SER A 52 -11.29 -6.57 15.21
C SER A 52 -11.26 -5.31 14.36
N SER A 53 -12.26 -4.44 14.52
CA SER A 53 -12.31 -3.14 13.84
C SER A 53 -11.11 -2.25 14.17
N LYS A 54 -10.51 -2.42 15.37
CA LYS A 54 -9.29 -1.70 15.76
C LYS A 54 -8.10 -2.11 14.91
N VAL A 55 -7.97 -3.41 14.61
CA VAL A 55 -6.92 -3.95 13.74
C VAL A 55 -7.17 -3.51 12.30
N GLY A 56 -8.40 -3.64 11.81
CA GLY A 56 -8.78 -3.18 10.47
C GLY A 56 -8.53 -1.69 10.25
N PHE A 57 -8.91 -0.84 11.22
CA PHE A 57 -8.64 0.60 11.16
C PHE A 57 -7.14 0.91 11.13
N LYS A 58 -6.33 0.19 11.94
CA LYS A 58 -4.87 0.32 11.89
C LYS A 58 -4.31 -0.04 10.51
N GLY A 59 -4.85 -1.08 9.87
CA GLY A 59 -4.49 -1.46 8.49
C GLY A 59 -4.80 -0.37 7.47
N ILE A 60 -5.99 0.22 7.53
CA ILE A 60 -6.37 1.34 6.67
C ILE A 60 -5.52 2.59 6.94
N ALA A 61 -5.24 2.91 8.20
CA ALA A 61 -4.40 4.06 8.55
C ALA A 61 -2.99 3.92 7.94
N LYS A 62 -2.37 2.73 8.02
CA LYS A 62 -1.07 2.46 7.36
C LYS A 62 -1.15 2.72 5.85
N LYS A 63 -2.20 2.21 5.19
CA LYS A 63 -2.45 2.38 3.76
C LYS A 63 -2.62 3.85 3.36
N VAL A 64 -3.28 4.66 4.18
CA VAL A 64 -3.37 6.12 3.96
C VAL A 64 -1.99 6.76 4.04
N ILE A 65 -1.16 6.38 5.02
CA ILE A 65 0.22 6.89 5.13
C ILE A 65 1.07 6.51 3.90
N ILE A 66 0.92 5.30 3.37
CA ILE A 66 1.58 4.90 2.12
C ILE A 66 1.24 5.87 0.98
N LEU A 67 -0.03 6.21 0.80
CA LEU A 67 -0.45 7.17 -0.23
C LEU A 67 0.10 8.57 0.03
N VAL A 68 0.19 9.01 1.28
CA VAL A 68 0.84 10.27 1.64
C VAL A 68 2.32 10.26 1.22
N LEU A 69 3.04 9.17 1.46
CA LEU A 69 4.45 9.05 1.07
C LEU A 69 4.64 9.04 -0.44
N VAL A 70 3.75 8.39 -1.19
CA VAL A 70 3.74 8.45 -2.66
C VAL A 70 3.51 9.89 -3.14
N ALA A 71 2.57 10.61 -2.52
CA ALA A 71 2.32 12.01 -2.85
C ALA A 71 3.55 12.89 -2.56
N VAL A 72 4.24 12.66 -1.44
CA VAL A 72 5.52 13.34 -1.16
C VAL A 72 6.55 13.03 -2.24
N GLY A 73 6.69 11.76 -2.64
CA GLY A 73 7.59 11.36 -3.74
C GLY A 73 7.27 12.09 -5.04
N HIS A 74 5.98 12.18 -5.41
CA HIS A 74 5.55 12.92 -6.58
C HIS A 74 5.85 14.41 -6.49
N LEU A 75 5.57 15.05 -5.33
CA LEU A 75 5.83 16.47 -5.15
C LEU A 75 7.33 16.79 -5.23
N LEU A 76 8.20 15.91 -4.74
CA LEU A 76 9.65 16.02 -4.90
C LEU A 76 10.08 15.94 -6.36
N ASP A 77 9.58 14.94 -7.09
CA ASP A 77 9.86 14.79 -8.52
C ASP A 77 9.42 16.05 -9.29
N ALA A 78 8.19 16.51 -9.05
CA ALA A 78 7.56 17.58 -9.80
C ALA A 78 8.09 18.99 -9.47
N HIS A 79 8.49 19.26 -8.22
CA HIS A 79 8.80 20.63 -7.76
C HIS A 79 10.23 20.83 -7.26
N VAL A 80 11.01 19.75 -7.07
CA VAL A 80 12.38 19.85 -6.56
C VAL A 80 13.36 19.30 -7.57
N LEU A 81 13.12 18.08 -8.06
CA LEU A 81 14.02 17.42 -9.01
C LEU A 81 13.80 17.89 -10.45
N HIS A 82 12.57 18.30 -10.77
CA HIS A 82 12.14 18.70 -12.12
C HIS A 82 12.46 17.65 -13.19
N ASP A 83 12.58 16.38 -12.79
CA ASP A 83 12.99 15.29 -13.67
C ASP A 83 12.28 13.99 -13.31
N GLY A 84 11.59 13.43 -14.30
CA GLY A 84 10.96 12.13 -14.25
C GLY A 84 9.95 11.93 -13.12
N ALA A 85 9.82 10.66 -12.70
CA ALA A 85 8.97 10.20 -11.62
C ALA A 85 9.75 9.27 -10.67
N VAL A 86 11.05 9.53 -10.49
CA VAL A 86 11.98 8.58 -9.86
C VAL A 86 11.61 8.32 -8.41
N CYS A 87 11.40 9.37 -7.61
CA CYS A 87 11.02 9.23 -6.21
C CYS A 87 9.63 8.59 -6.07
N ARG A 88 8.65 9.05 -6.86
CA ARG A 88 7.30 8.47 -6.88
C ARG A 88 7.36 6.98 -7.21
N MET A 89 8.07 6.60 -8.27
CA MET A 89 8.20 5.19 -8.68
C MET A 89 8.91 4.35 -7.62
N ALA A 90 9.99 4.85 -7.03
CA ALA A 90 10.72 4.14 -5.99
C ALA A 90 9.85 3.85 -4.77
N VAL A 91 9.17 4.88 -4.24
CA VAL A 91 8.27 4.76 -3.08
C VAL A 91 7.09 3.84 -3.41
N SER A 92 6.48 4.00 -4.58
CA SER A 92 5.34 3.19 -5.01
C SER A 92 5.72 1.73 -5.19
N GLY A 93 6.87 1.46 -5.82
CA GLY A 93 7.39 0.10 -6.01
C GLY A 93 7.75 -0.56 -4.70
N PHE A 94 8.37 0.17 -3.78
CA PHE A 94 8.68 -0.31 -2.44
C PHE A 94 7.40 -0.73 -1.70
N TYR A 95 6.38 0.12 -1.66
CA TYR A 95 5.15 -0.22 -0.96
C TYR A 95 4.29 -1.25 -1.69
N ALA A 96 4.35 -1.33 -3.02
CA ALA A 96 3.72 -2.41 -3.77
C ALA A 96 4.36 -3.76 -3.40
N ALA A 97 5.69 -3.81 -3.28
CA ALA A 97 6.38 -5.00 -2.79
C ALA A 97 5.95 -5.35 -1.35
N ASN A 98 5.84 -4.36 -0.45
CA ASN A 98 5.35 -4.58 0.92
C ASN A 98 3.93 -5.17 0.96
N GLU A 99 2.99 -4.63 0.18
CA GLU A 99 1.62 -5.14 0.11
C GLU A 99 1.57 -6.54 -0.52
N ALA A 100 2.42 -6.82 -1.52
CA ALA A 100 2.55 -8.17 -2.09
C ALA A 100 3.07 -9.18 -1.05
N ILE A 101 4.04 -8.79 -0.21
CA ILE A 101 4.53 -9.62 0.90
C ILE A 101 3.41 -9.90 1.90
N SER A 102 2.65 -8.87 2.30
CA SER A 102 1.52 -9.00 3.23
C SER A 102 0.42 -9.93 2.69
N ILE A 103 0.11 -9.86 1.39
CA ILE A 103 -0.81 -10.81 0.73
C ILE A 103 -0.30 -12.25 0.82
N LEU A 104 1.01 -12.47 0.61
CA LEU A 104 1.60 -13.81 0.72
C LEU A 104 1.56 -14.32 2.16
N GLU A 105 1.78 -13.47 3.16
CA GLU A 105 1.60 -13.83 4.57
C GLU A 105 0.15 -14.26 4.84
N ASN A 106 -0.84 -13.46 4.42
CA ASN A 106 -2.25 -13.78 4.58
C ASN A 106 -2.65 -15.09 3.86
N ALA A 107 -2.10 -15.33 2.66
CA ALA A 107 -2.29 -16.58 1.94
C ALA A 107 -1.73 -17.79 2.71
N SER A 108 -0.54 -17.65 3.30
CA SER A 108 0.07 -18.68 4.15
C SER A 108 -0.78 -18.98 5.38
N GLU A 109 -1.36 -17.96 6.02
CA GLU A 109 -2.22 -18.12 7.19
C GLU A 109 -3.55 -18.82 6.86
N LEU A 110 -4.05 -18.67 5.64
CA LEU A 110 -5.22 -19.42 5.13
C LEU A 110 -4.88 -20.86 4.70
N GLY A 111 -3.63 -21.30 4.84
CA GLY A 111 -3.20 -22.65 4.48
C GLY A 111 -2.97 -22.87 2.98
N ILE A 112 -2.82 -21.79 2.21
CA ILE A 112 -2.44 -21.88 0.80
C ILE A 112 -0.98 -22.34 0.72
N PRO A 113 -0.67 -23.46 0.03
CA PRO A 113 0.68 -23.99 -0.01
C PRO A 113 1.62 -23.06 -0.80
N LEU A 114 2.48 -22.35 -0.09
CA LEU A 114 3.52 -21.50 -0.68
C LEU A 114 4.86 -22.25 -0.82
N PRO A 115 5.67 -21.96 -1.85
CA PRO A 115 7.01 -22.53 -1.98
C PRO A 115 7.87 -22.20 -0.76
N LYS A 116 8.52 -23.22 -0.16
CA LYS A 116 9.33 -23.06 1.06
C LYS A 116 10.39 -21.95 0.96
N LYS A 117 10.99 -21.77 -0.22
CA LYS A 117 11.98 -20.71 -0.47
C LYS A 117 11.37 -19.31 -0.38
N LEU A 118 10.13 -19.15 -0.86
CA LEU A 118 9.42 -17.87 -0.80
C LEU A 118 9.14 -17.50 0.67
N VAL A 119 8.55 -18.43 1.43
CA VAL A 119 8.24 -18.23 2.85
C VAL A 119 9.50 -17.89 3.67
N ALA A 120 10.63 -18.55 3.40
CA ALA A 120 11.89 -18.28 4.08
C ALA A 120 12.42 -16.87 3.82
N VAL A 121 12.35 -16.39 2.58
CA VAL A 121 12.79 -15.03 2.22
C VAL A 121 11.89 -13.98 2.86
N LEU A 122 10.57 -14.18 2.83
CA LEU A 122 9.62 -13.26 3.48
C LEU A 122 9.88 -13.13 4.99
N LYS A 123 10.15 -14.27 5.64
CA LYS A 123 10.44 -14.29 7.07
C LYS A 123 11.76 -13.58 7.41
N GLN A 124 12.80 -13.74 6.60
CA GLN A 124 14.07 -13.03 6.77
C GLN A 124 13.91 -11.52 6.63
N LEU A 125 13.20 -11.05 5.60
CA LEU A 125 12.96 -9.62 5.40
C LEU A 125 12.25 -8.96 6.61
N LYS A 126 11.34 -9.71 7.25
CA LYS A 126 10.65 -9.26 8.47
C LYS A 126 11.57 -9.23 9.69
N GLU A 127 12.39 -10.26 9.86
CA GLU A 127 13.35 -10.32 10.97
C GLU A 127 14.43 -9.23 10.87
N ASP A 128 14.80 -8.81 9.67
CA ASP A 128 15.79 -7.75 9.45
C ASP A 128 15.18 -6.36 9.68
N SER A 129 13.94 -6.13 9.23
CA SER A 129 13.22 -4.87 9.50
C SER A 129 12.89 -4.66 10.99
N GLU A 130 12.57 -5.71 11.74
CA GLU A 130 12.37 -5.62 13.21
C GLU A 130 13.68 -5.44 14.01
N LYS A 131 14.85 -5.72 13.43
CA LYS A 131 16.15 -5.48 14.04
C LYS A 131 16.63 -4.05 13.81
N GLU A 132 16.44 -3.51 12.61
CA GLU A 132 16.77 -2.10 12.32
C GLU A 132 16.01 -1.13 13.25
N ASP A 133 14.74 -1.40 13.56
CA ASP A 133 13.92 -0.60 14.51
C ASP A 133 14.37 -0.71 15.99
N LYS A 134 15.25 -1.66 16.36
CA LYS A 134 15.71 -1.88 17.75
C LYS A 134 17.13 -1.36 18.00
N ASP A 135 17.88 -1.09 16.94
CA ASP A 135 19.25 -0.61 17.00
C ASP A 135 19.36 0.92 16.78
N GLU A 136 18.22 1.63 16.64
CA GLU A 136 18.06 3.09 16.77
C GLU A 136 17.39 3.50 18.10
#